data_AF-A0A944W0L3-F1
#
_entry.id   AF-A0A944W0L3-F1
#
_cell.length_a   1.000
_cell.length_b   1.000
_cell.length_c   1.000
_cell.angle_alpha   90.00
_cell.angle_beta   90.00
_cell.angle_gamma   90.00
#
_symmetry.space_group_name_H-M   'P 1'
#
loop_
_entity.id
_entity.type
_entity.pdbx_description
1 polymer ?
#
loop_
_entity_poly.entity_id
_entity_poly.type
_entity_poly.pdbx_seq_one_letter_code
_entity_poly.pdbx_strand_id
1 'polypeptide(L)' 'HKIGIYDRDGNVIQKIGASLPGEAPDQFNWLHSVAVDSKGDIYAAEVSYVEVGRHQDPPREMVSLRKWARVSG' A
#
# COMPACT_ATOMS: atom_id res chain seq x y z
N HIS A 1 5.70 5.91 -2.51
CA HIS A 1 5.35 4.57 -3.02
C HIS A 1 3.90 4.56 -3.51
N LYS A 2 3.58 3.88 -4.61
CA LYS A 2 2.23 3.82 -5.18
C LYS A 2 1.96 2.46 -5.82
N ILE A 3 0.71 2.03 -5.80
CA ILE A 3 0.19 0.90 -6.57
C ILE A 3 -0.57 1.48 -7.76
N GLY A 4 -0.21 1.07 -8.97
CA GLY A 4 -0.95 1.43 -10.18
C GLY A 4 -1.81 0.26 -10.66
N ILE A 5 -3.04 0.56 -11.04
CA ILE A 5 -3.99 -0.38 -11.62
C ILE A 5 -4.16 0.01 -13.08
N TYR A 6 -3.93 -0.93 -13.98
CA TYR A 6 -3.92 -0.72 -15.42
C TYR A 6 -4.88 -1.68 -16.11
N ASP A 7 -5.43 -1.26 -17.25
CA ASP A 7 -6.11 -2.19 -18.16
C ASP A 7 -5.09 -3.02 -18.97
N ARG A 8 -5.59 -3.86 -19.87
CA ARG A 8 -4.74 -4.73 -20.71
C ARG A 8 -3.96 -3.99 -21.79
N ASP A 9 -4.38 -2.77 -22.12
CA ASP A 9 -3.72 -1.91 -23.10
C ASP A 9 -2.67 -1.02 -22.45
N GLY A 10 -2.54 -1.09 -21.12
CA GLY A 10 -1.58 -0.32 -20.33
C GLY A 10 -2.08 1.06 -19.93
N ASN A 11 -3.37 1.37 -20.11
CA ASN A 11 -3.94 2.62 -19.62
C ASN A 11 -4.16 2.55 -18.12
N VAL A 12 -3.93 3.67 -17.43
CA VAL A 12 -4.16 3.78 -15.99
C VAL A 12 -5.67 3.80 -15.71
N ILE A 13 -6.15 2.82 -14.95
CA ILE A 13 -7.50 2.83 -14.39
C ILE A 13 -7.52 3.64 -13.08
N GLN A 14 -6.57 3.34 -12.19
CA GLN A 14 -6.50 3.97 -10.87
C GLN A 14 -5.10 3.90 -10.28
N LYS A 15 -4.82 4.74 -9.27
CA LYS A 15 -3.61 4.67 -8.45
C LYS A 15 -4.00 4.75 -6.97
N ILE A 16 -3.36 3.93 -6.15
CA ILE A 16 -3.44 3.98 -4.69
C ILE A 16 -2.08 4.44 -4.19
N GLY A 17 -2.02 5.49 -3.39
CA GLY A 17 -0.75 6.06 -2.92
C GLY A 17 -0.74 7.59 -2.95
N ALA A 18 -0.38 8.19 -1.82
CA ALA A 18 -0.23 9.63 -1.66
C ALA A 18 1.14 10.13 -2.15
N SER A 19 1.33 11.45 -2.11
CA SER A 19 2.62 12.10 -2.39
C SER A 19 3.63 11.91 -1.25
N LEU A 20 3.16 11.85 -0.01
CA LEU A 20 3.98 11.72 1.20
C LEU A 20 3.84 10.32 1.82
N PRO A 21 4.89 9.79 2.49
CA PRO A 21 4.78 8.56 3.28
C PRO A 21 3.91 8.77 4.51
N GLY A 22 3.42 7.68 5.09
CA GLY A 22 2.64 7.71 6.32
C GLY A 22 1.72 6.49 6.46
N GLU A 23 0.82 6.56 7.44
CA GLU A 23 -0.07 5.45 7.81
C GLU A 23 -1.53 5.64 7.40
N ALA A 24 -1.88 6.75 6.74
CA ALA A 24 -3.24 6.97 6.23
C ALA A 24 -3.64 5.89 5.20
N PRO A 25 -4.94 5.69 4.92
CA PRO A 25 -5.42 4.62 4.04
C PRO A 25 -4.85 4.62 2.62
N ASP A 26 -4.36 5.75 2.14
CA ASP A 26 -3.72 5.93 0.83
C ASP A 26 -2.21 6.19 0.94
N GLN A 27 -1.61 6.06 2.12
CA GLN A 27 -0.17 6.27 2.32
C GLN A 27 0.57 4.95 2.53
N PHE A 28 1.86 5.00 2.21
CA PHE A 28 2.78 3.88 2.35
C PHE A 28 4.10 4.38 2.89
N ASN A 29 4.64 3.71 3.90
CA ASN A 29 5.99 4.01 4.37
C ASN A 29 7.01 3.37 3.44
N TRP A 30 6.96 2.04 3.29
CA TRP A 30 7.98 1.29 2.54
C TRP A 30 7.38 0.05 1.85
N LEU A 31 6.50 0.26 0.86
CA LEU A 31 5.78 -0.79 0.12
C LEU A 31 6.74 -1.66 -0.71
N HIS A 32 6.68 -2.99 -0.54
CA HIS A 32 7.54 -3.94 -1.25
C HIS A 32 6.78 -5.08 -1.94
N SER A 33 5.56 -5.38 -1.52
CA SER A 33 4.82 -6.51 -2.09
C SER A 33 3.36 -6.16 -2.31
N VAL A 34 2.79 -6.70 -3.38
CA VAL A 34 1.39 -6.57 -3.74
C VAL A 34 0.86 -7.93 -4.20
N ALA A 35 -0.35 -8.27 -3.79
CA ALA A 35 -1.07 -9.46 -4.23
C ALA A 35 -2.54 -9.14 -4.45
N VAL A 36 -3.22 -9.95 -5.27
CA VAL A 36 -4.64 -9.83 -5.56
C VAL A 36 -5.30 -11.18 -5.34
N ASP A 37 -6.46 -11.21 -4.67
CA ASP A 37 -7.23 -12.45 -4.49
C ASP A 37 -8.27 -12.68 -5.60
N SER A 38 -8.99 -13.80 -5.52
CA SER A 38 -10.00 -14.16 -6.53
C SER A 38 -11.23 -13.23 -6.56
N LYS A 39 -11.43 -12.40 -5.54
CA LYS A 39 -12.48 -11.37 -5.52
C LYS A 39 -12.01 -10.05 -6.15
N GLY A 40 -10.71 -9.93 -6.40
CA GLY A 40 -10.06 -8.72 -6.88
C GLY A 40 -9.67 -7.78 -5.75
N ASP A 41 -9.69 -8.22 -4.49
CA ASP A 41 -9.19 -7.41 -3.38
C ASP A 41 -7.67 -7.29 -3.48
N ILE A 42 -7.14 -6.12 -3.15
CA ILE A 42 -5.70 -5.82 -3.23
C ILE A 42 -5.11 -5.90 -1.83
N TYR A 43 -3.99 -6.61 -1.71
CA TYR A 43 -3.19 -6.72 -0.49
C TYR A 43 -1.83 -6.09 -0.73
N ALA A 44 -1.36 -5.28 0.21
CA ALA A 44 -0.08 -4.60 0.11
C ALA A 44 0.70 -4.80 1.41
N ALA A 45 1.96 -5.23 1.30
CA ALA A 45 2.85 -5.39 2.43
C ALA A 45 4.03 -4.42 2.36
N GLU A 46 4.33 -3.82 3.50
CA GLU A 46 5.35 -2.78 3.66
C GLU A 46 6.32 -3.14 4.80
N VAL A 47 7.59 -2.83 4.62
CA VAL A 47 8.66 -3.10 5.61
C VAL A 47 8.86 -1.86 6.48
N SER A 48 7.78 -1.40 7.11
CA SER A 48 7.69 -0.06 7.72
C SER A 48 8.50 0.08 9.00
N TYR A 49 8.69 -0.99 9.78
CA TYR A 49 9.51 -0.94 10.99
C TYR A 49 10.98 -0.67 10.69
N VAL A 50 11.58 -1.44 9.78
CA VAL A 50 13.02 -1.30 9.46
C VAL A 50 13.30 0.04 8.80
N GLU A 51 12.38 0.57 7.99
CA GLU A 51 12.60 1.86 7.34
C GLU A 51 12.31 3.05 8.27
N VAL A 52 11.21 3.02 9.02
CA VAL A 52 10.70 4.18 9.75
C VAL A 52 10.57 3.89 11.25
N GLY A 53 9.90 2.80 11.62
CA GLY A 53 9.56 2.49 13.02
C GLY A 53 10.74 2.42 13.98
N ARG A 54 11.88 1.88 13.54
CA ARG A 54 13.13 1.76 14.33
C ARG A 54 13.77 3.10 14.68
N HIS A 55 13.43 4.17 13.97
CA HIS A 55 13.98 5.52 14.14
C HIS A 55 13.04 6.46 14.90
N GLN A 56 11.86 5.98 15.32
CA GLN A 56 10.97 6.73 16.19
C GLN A 56 11.47 6.68 17.64
N ASP A 57 11.03 7.64 18.46
CA ASP A 57 11.31 7.68 19.89
C ASP A 57 9.98 7.73 20.69
N PRO A 58 9.57 6.62 21.34
CA PRO A 58 10.20 5.31 21.31
C PRO A 58 10.02 4.60 19.95
N PRO A 59 10.86 3.60 19.61
CA PRO A 59 10.65 2.77 18.44
C PRO A 59 9.28 2.11 18.48
N ARG A 60 8.59 2.07 17.33
CA ARG A 60 7.21 1.59 17.25
C ARG A 60 6.96 0.78 15.99
N GLU A 61 6.22 -0.32 16.15
CA GLU A 61 5.64 -1.05 15.03
C GLU A 61 4.60 -0.19 14.29
N MET A 62 4.73 -0.16 12.97
CA MET A 62 3.86 0.61 12.08
C MET A 62 3.02 -0.34 11.23
N VAL A 63 2.00 0.19 10.55
CA VAL A 63 1.22 -0.62 9.60
C VAL A 63 2.16 -1.31 8.61
N SER A 64 2.07 -2.63 8.53
CA SER A 64 2.91 -3.48 7.67
C SER A 64 2.12 -4.25 6.61
N LEU A 65 0.79 -4.29 6.74
CA LEU A 65 -0.12 -4.97 5.82
C LEU A 65 -1.42 -4.18 5.67
N ARG A 66 -1.86 -3.99 4.43
CA ARG A 66 -3.13 -3.31 4.08
C ARG A 66 -3.92 -4.13 3.09
N LYS A 67 -5.24 -3.99 3.16
CA LYS A 67 -6.19 -4.60 2.24
C LYS A 67 -7.19 -3.54 1.73
N TRP A 68 -7.41 -3.50 0.42
CA TRP A 68 -8.51 -2.78 -0.21
C TRP A 68 -9.49 -3.77 -0.81
N ALA A 69 -10.74 -3.73 -0.37
CA ALA A 69 -11.79 -4.53 -0.94
C ALA A 69 -12.24 -3.92 -2.28
N ARG A 70 -12.39 -4.76 -3.31
CA ARG A 70 -12.98 -4.32 -4.56
C ARG A 70 -14.47 -4.12 -4.36
N VAL A 71 -14.96 -2.91 -4.63
CA VAL A 71 -16.39 -2.60 -4.64
C VAL A 71 -16.91 -2.61 -6.07
N SER A 72 -18.10 -3.20 -6.26
CA SER A 72 -18.84 -3.10 -7.51
C SER A 72 -19.41 -1.69 -7.61
N GLY A 73 -19.03 -0.95 -8.65
CA GLY A 73 -19.68 0.30 -9.07
C GLY A 73 -20.73 0.04 -10.12
#